data_AF-A0A2E6H957-F1
#
_entry.id   AF-A0A2E6H957-F1
#
_cell.length_a   1.000
_cell.length_b   1.000
_cell.length_c   1.000
_cell.angle_alpha   90.00
_cell.angle_beta   90.00
_cell.angle_gamma   90.00
#
_symmetry.space_group_name_H-M   'P 1'
#
loop_
_entity.id
_entity.type
_entity.pdbx_description
1 polymer ?
#
loop_
_entity_poly.entity_id
_entity_poly.type
_entity_poly.pdbx_seq_one_letter_code
_entity_poly.pdbx_strand_id
1 'polypeptide(L)'
;MRKLLSVFTFFIFMSTAGISSIAAEETHLFWIAGKFLNKIYTNYDVTQYMERALLDDAQRGKLFKEAGGDYNQYKTLVRKYTKKSFGPALKVLMYNKILEHHATFGKSVGEWKAFRISPSDYHKRIQDLENKVLKPLLDKRLGIVKSRDQFGAYLIENNFPHKEGESNTDVYFRWYNDQKFRLKHELRTSEAQRYEAIAAMGHRRELYIRPTEQNDFFKRVKREIERDLEGKKLSQTEVSNILRKNPDLKVVIKDIHYLSLNSAPLSRILEESAQKFEEAKAIAINGITPSLSMQKINKVLSYEALAAKMAKKYNDVDKLTKASQKAMEKFMATSNYKEIMKAKLYALAATLVEEKADRSNIAATITNVLEKAMADLKVKLPIKETYTSDNVKKLLFEDLIVVHLRDSIKEQLGSRFDGYLKKALNMALWTIEFDAKKIAINAKPEVSVELREYMTFETQKRIQDHLKMLQFKELMTDFRENQLRRRMEGLFSVDLDGKNQLNGTNAFDWLLEN
;
A
#
# COMPACT_ATOMS: atom_id res chain seq x y z
N MET A 1 -36.85 7.23 47.45
CA MET A 1 -38.13 7.83 47.01
C MET A 1 -38.34 7.45 45.55
N ARG A 2 -39.12 6.38 45.27
CA ARG A 2 -40.48 6.42 44.68
C ARG A 2 -40.55 7.39 43.47
N LYS A 3 -40.57 6.90 42.21
CA LYS A 3 -41.73 6.32 41.47
C LYS A 3 -42.85 7.37 41.33
N LEU A 4 -43.53 7.61 40.21
CA LEU A 4 -43.67 7.02 38.86
C LEU A 4 -44.73 7.89 38.14
N LEU A 5 -44.77 7.83 36.80
CA LEU A 5 -45.92 7.88 35.86
C LEU A 5 -45.52 8.71 34.62
N SER A 6 -45.19 8.10 33.48
CA SER A 6 -46.10 7.52 32.46
C SER A 6 -47.01 8.59 31.83
N VAL A 7 -47.06 8.77 30.52
CA VAL A 7 -47.76 7.86 29.58
C VAL A 7 -47.40 8.21 28.11
N PHE A 8 -47.09 7.15 27.36
CA PHE A 8 -47.31 6.84 25.93
C PHE A 8 -46.89 7.81 24.79
N THR A 9 -45.95 7.42 23.91
CA THR A 9 -46.08 6.60 22.66
C THR A 9 -46.82 7.31 21.52
N PHE A 10 -46.15 7.69 20.42
CA PHE A 10 -46.03 6.93 19.16
C PHE A 10 -45.32 7.73 18.04
N PHE A 11 -44.61 6.99 17.19
CA PHE A 11 -43.84 7.37 15.99
C PHE A 11 -44.65 8.10 14.90
N ILE A 12 -43.99 8.97 14.09
CA ILE A 12 -43.67 8.76 12.64
C ILE A 12 -42.96 10.01 12.03
N PHE A 13 -41.75 9.74 11.53
CA PHE A 13 -41.00 10.22 10.34
C PHE A 13 -41.34 11.49 9.53
N MET A 14 -40.22 12.07 9.02
CA MET A 14 -40.02 13.00 7.87
C MET A 14 -40.47 14.45 8.05
N SER A 15 -39.81 15.47 7.51
CA SER A 15 -38.49 15.73 6.92
C SER A 15 -38.54 17.22 6.55
N THR A 16 -37.37 17.85 6.35
CA THR A 16 -37.17 19.17 5.72
C THR A 16 -37.63 20.41 6.48
N ALA A 17 -36.65 21.16 7.01
CA ALA A 17 -36.39 22.57 6.67
C ALA A 17 -35.41 23.16 7.69
N GLY A 18 -34.32 23.78 7.22
CA GLY A 18 -33.45 24.61 8.07
C GLY A 18 -31.98 24.18 8.18
N ILE A 19 -31.35 23.68 7.11
CA ILE A 19 -29.91 23.92 6.91
C ILE A 19 -29.79 24.90 5.75
N SER A 20 -30.06 26.15 6.06
CA SER A 20 -29.73 27.28 5.21
C SER A 20 -28.47 27.93 5.79
N SER A 21 -27.44 27.97 4.95
CA SER A 21 -26.40 29.01 4.89
C SER A 21 -25.68 29.35 6.20
N ILE A 22 -24.44 28.86 6.34
CA ILE A 22 -23.20 29.65 6.26
C ILE A 22 -22.08 28.63 6.01
N ALA A 23 -21.96 28.16 4.77
CA ALA A 23 -20.64 27.88 4.24
C ALA A 23 -20.15 29.26 3.81
N ALA A 24 -19.41 29.93 4.68
CA ALA A 24 -18.79 31.19 4.36
C ALA A 24 -18.08 31.05 3.01
N GLU A 25 -18.47 31.88 2.05
CA GLU A 25 -17.70 32.15 0.86
C GLU A 25 -16.27 32.50 1.34
N GLU A 26 -15.32 31.57 1.18
CA GLU A 26 -13.91 31.95 1.05
C GLU A 26 -13.87 32.83 -0.20
N THR A 27 -14.06 34.15 -0.02
CA THR A 27 -13.90 35.17 -1.05
C THR A 27 -12.64 34.85 -1.84
N HIS A 28 -12.81 34.70 -3.14
CA HIS A 28 -11.74 34.48 -4.11
C HIS A 28 -10.76 35.66 -4.08
N LEU A 29 -9.84 35.68 -3.12
CA LEU A 29 -8.68 36.54 -3.18
C LEU A 29 -7.87 36.04 -4.38
N PHE A 30 -7.83 36.84 -5.44
CA PHE A 30 -6.85 36.65 -6.50
C PHE A 30 -5.53 37.20 -5.99
N TRP A 31 -4.49 36.38 -6.01
CA TRP A 31 -3.14 36.83 -5.64
C TRP A 31 -2.11 36.32 -6.65
N ILE A 32 -0.96 36.97 -6.65
CA ILE A 32 0.20 36.57 -7.44
C ILE A 32 0.86 35.41 -6.71
N ALA A 33 0.65 34.19 -7.20
CA ALA A 33 1.24 32.99 -6.63
C ALA A 33 2.74 32.87 -6.98
N GLY A 34 3.15 33.36 -8.14
CA GLY A 34 4.56 33.36 -8.53
C GLY A 34 4.88 34.46 -9.51
N LYS A 35 6.09 35.02 -9.41
CA LYS A 35 6.62 35.98 -10.37
C LYS A 35 7.97 35.46 -10.85
N PHE A 36 8.19 35.43 -12.15
CA PHE A 36 9.49 35.12 -12.75
C PHE A 36 9.78 36.18 -13.81
N LEU A 37 10.79 37.03 -13.56
CA LEU A 37 11.05 38.24 -14.36
C LEU A 37 9.77 39.09 -14.52
N ASN A 38 9.34 39.33 -15.76
CA ASN A 38 8.15 40.09 -16.10
C ASN A 38 6.89 39.22 -16.26
N LYS A 39 6.96 37.92 -15.97
CA LYS A 39 5.82 36.99 -16.04
C LYS A 39 5.23 36.76 -14.66
N ILE A 40 3.91 36.83 -14.58
CA ILE A 40 3.12 36.65 -13.37
C ILE A 40 2.30 35.37 -13.51
N TYR A 41 2.28 34.57 -12.45
CA TYR A 41 1.41 33.41 -12.26
C TYR A 41 0.51 33.70 -11.09
N THR A 42 -0.80 33.64 -11.32
CA THR A 42 -1.80 33.83 -10.29
C THR A 42 -2.17 32.49 -9.65
N ASN A 43 -2.82 32.54 -8.49
CA ASN A 43 -3.44 31.35 -7.89
C ASN A 43 -4.44 30.66 -8.84
N TYR A 44 -5.10 31.41 -9.73
CA TYR A 44 -5.95 30.87 -10.78
C TYR A 44 -5.17 30.01 -11.79
N ASP A 45 -4.00 30.47 -12.25
CA ASP A 45 -3.17 29.71 -13.19
C ASP A 45 -2.70 28.37 -12.61
N VAL A 46 -2.31 28.37 -11.32
CA VAL A 46 -1.92 27.15 -10.60
C VAL A 46 -3.12 26.21 -10.45
N THR A 47 -4.29 26.74 -10.12
CA THR A 47 -5.52 25.96 -9.99
C THR A 47 -5.92 25.33 -11.33
N GLN A 48 -5.87 26.09 -12.43
CA GLN A 48 -6.11 25.57 -13.77
C GLN A 48 -5.12 24.46 -14.13
N TYR A 49 -3.84 24.60 -13.77
CA TYR A 49 -2.86 23.54 -13.97
C TYR A 49 -3.20 22.26 -13.22
N MET A 50 -3.57 22.36 -11.94
CA MET A 50 -3.98 21.20 -11.16
C MET A 50 -5.24 20.54 -11.72
N GLU A 51 -6.28 21.32 -12.00
CA GLU A 51 -7.56 20.80 -12.49
C GLU A 51 -7.42 20.16 -13.87
N ARG A 52 -6.68 20.79 -14.78
CA ARG A 52 -6.70 20.44 -16.20
C ARG A 52 -5.56 19.53 -16.61
N ALA A 53 -4.39 19.65 -16.00
CA ALA A 53 -3.23 18.83 -16.33
C ALA A 53 -3.00 17.68 -15.34
N LEU A 54 -3.09 17.91 -14.02
CA LEU A 54 -2.74 16.90 -13.02
C LEU A 54 -3.87 15.90 -12.73
N LEU A 55 -5.13 16.34 -12.71
CA LEU A 55 -6.25 15.43 -12.53
C LEU A 55 -6.49 14.63 -13.81
N ASP A 56 -6.33 13.30 -13.72
CA ASP A 56 -6.68 12.38 -14.79
C ASP A 56 -8.20 12.20 -14.92
N ASP A 57 -8.62 11.60 -16.04
CA ASP A 57 -10.05 11.48 -16.38
C ASP A 57 -10.78 10.54 -15.40
N ALA A 58 -10.10 9.53 -14.84
CA ALA A 58 -10.67 8.60 -13.87
C ALA A 58 -10.87 9.26 -12.50
N GLN A 59 -9.92 10.09 -12.06
CA GLN A 59 -10.02 10.90 -10.86
C GLN A 59 -11.17 11.90 -10.96
N ARG A 60 -11.33 12.54 -12.13
CA ARG A 60 -12.47 13.44 -12.38
C ARG A 60 -13.80 12.70 -12.30
N GLY A 61 -13.89 11.53 -12.93
CA GLY A 61 -15.10 10.70 -12.88
C GLY A 61 -15.44 10.25 -11.46
N LYS A 62 -14.43 9.87 -10.67
CA LYS A 62 -14.60 9.52 -9.26
C LYS A 62 -15.13 10.70 -8.44
N LEU A 63 -14.51 11.88 -8.58
CA LEU A 63 -14.95 13.09 -7.86
C LEU A 63 -16.37 13.53 -8.28
N PHE A 64 -16.73 13.37 -9.55
CA PHE A 64 -18.06 13.69 -10.04
C PHE A 64 -19.12 12.73 -9.50
N LYS A 65 -18.79 11.43 -9.42
CA LYS A 65 -19.64 10.43 -8.77
C LYS A 65 -19.81 10.68 -7.27
N GLU A 66 -18.72 11.08 -6.58
CA GLU A 66 -18.77 11.49 -5.17
C GLU A 66 -19.62 12.75 -4.95
N ALA A 67 -19.68 13.64 -5.94
CA ALA A 67 -20.58 14.81 -5.96
C ALA A 67 -22.04 14.46 -6.32
N GLY A 68 -22.38 13.19 -6.49
CA GLY A 68 -23.74 12.76 -6.86
C GLY A 68 -24.18 13.23 -8.25
N GLY A 69 -23.25 13.53 -9.16
CA GLY A 69 -23.56 14.07 -10.49
C GLY A 69 -23.83 15.58 -10.54
N ASP A 70 -23.67 16.30 -9.42
CA ASP A 70 -23.79 17.77 -9.39
C ASP A 70 -22.46 18.43 -9.76
N TYR A 71 -22.46 19.22 -10.85
CA TYR A 71 -21.27 19.90 -11.35
C TYR A 71 -20.68 20.94 -10.39
N ASN A 72 -21.53 21.66 -9.65
CA ASN A 72 -21.09 22.69 -8.70
C ASN A 72 -20.48 22.07 -7.45
N GLN A 73 -21.09 20.99 -6.95
CA GLN A 73 -20.51 20.18 -5.88
C GLN A 73 -19.20 19.55 -6.31
N TYR A 74 -19.12 19.03 -7.54
CA TYR A 74 -17.88 18.53 -8.13
C TYR A 74 -16.78 19.59 -8.13
N LYS A 75 -17.07 20.82 -8.56
CA LYS A 75 -16.10 21.92 -8.50
C LYS A 75 -15.63 22.23 -7.08
N THR A 76 -16.51 22.10 -6.09
CA THR A 76 -16.14 22.26 -4.67
C THR A 76 -15.21 21.13 -4.19
N LEU A 77 -15.49 19.88 -4.57
CA LEU A 77 -14.64 18.73 -4.26
C LEU A 77 -13.27 18.84 -4.93
N VAL A 78 -13.22 19.27 -6.18
CA VAL A 78 -11.97 19.51 -6.92
C VAL A 78 -11.12 20.57 -6.21
N ARG A 79 -11.70 21.69 -5.79
CA ARG A 79 -10.98 22.72 -5.01
C ARG A 79 -10.42 22.16 -3.71
N LYS A 80 -11.23 21.40 -2.97
CA LYS A 80 -10.79 20.74 -1.72
C LYS A 80 -9.67 19.73 -1.95
N TYR A 81 -9.75 18.96 -3.04
CA TYR A 81 -8.75 17.97 -3.42
C TYR A 81 -7.42 18.64 -3.79
N THR A 82 -7.49 19.69 -4.61
CA THR A 82 -6.33 20.40 -5.17
C THR A 82 -5.65 21.36 -4.18
N LYS A 83 -6.34 21.83 -3.13
CA LYS A 83 -5.76 22.72 -2.09
C LYS A 83 -4.48 22.15 -1.47
N LYS A 84 -4.40 20.82 -1.28
CA LYS A 84 -3.21 20.15 -0.73
C LYS A 84 -2.03 20.09 -1.70
N SER A 85 -2.27 20.25 -3.00
CA SER A 85 -1.28 20.11 -4.07
C SER A 85 -0.83 21.45 -4.66
N PHE A 86 -1.32 22.57 -4.13
CA PHE A 86 -1.04 23.91 -4.66
C PHE A 86 0.47 24.22 -4.69
N GLY A 87 1.17 24.05 -3.56
CA GLY A 87 2.62 24.27 -3.46
C GLY A 87 3.43 23.43 -4.45
N PRO A 88 3.26 22.09 -4.47
CA PRO A 88 3.90 21.23 -5.46
C PRO A 88 3.59 21.61 -6.92
N ALA A 89 2.34 21.96 -7.23
CA ALA A 89 1.95 22.35 -8.59
C ALA A 89 2.61 23.66 -9.01
N LEU A 90 2.63 24.66 -8.13
CA LEU A 90 3.33 25.93 -8.34
C LEU A 90 4.83 25.72 -8.51
N LYS A 91 5.44 24.84 -7.72
CA LYS A 91 6.86 24.47 -7.82
C LYS A 91 7.20 23.96 -9.23
N VAL A 92 6.41 23.04 -9.78
CA VAL A 92 6.60 22.52 -11.14
C VAL A 92 6.47 23.63 -12.19
N LEU A 93 5.45 24.49 -12.09
CA LEU A 93 5.26 25.60 -13.03
C LEU A 93 6.43 26.58 -13.01
N MET A 94 6.88 26.98 -11.82
CA MET A 94 8.01 27.89 -11.64
C MET A 94 9.32 27.26 -12.10
N TYR A 95 9.57 26.01 -11.72
CA TYR A 95 10.80 25.29 -12.09
C TYR A 95 10.95 25.15 -13.60
N ASN A 96 9.89 24.72 -14.29
CA ASN A 96 9.89 24.63 -15.75
C ASN A 96 10.19 25.98 -16.42
N LYS A 97 9.72 27.10 -15.84
CA LYS A 97 9.94 28.44 -16.38
C LYS A 97 11.36 28.95 -16.15
N ILE A 98 11.93 28.64 -15.00
CA ILE A 98 13.32 28.92 -14.67
C ILE A 98 14.23 28.17 -15.65
N LEU A 99 13.97 26.88 -15.89
CA LEU A 99 14.72 26.08 -16.86
C LEU A 99 14.54 26.58 -18.31
N GLU A 100 13.32 26.91 -18.72
CA GLU A 100 13.03 27.49 -20.04
C GLU A 100 13.83 28.78 -20.27
N HIS A 101 13.89 29.64 -19.25
CA HIS A 101 14.69 30.87 -19.34
C HIS A 101 16.18 30.57 -19.36
N HIS A 102 16.69 29.73 -18.46
CA HIS A 102 18.11 29.35 -18.45
C HIS A 102 18.56 28.76 -19.80
N ALA A 103 17.71 27.96 -20.44
CA ALA A 103 17.98 27.38 -21.75
C ALA A 103 17.99 28.40 -22.91
N THR A 104 17.31 29.53 -22.76
CA THR A 104 17.11 30.52 -23.83
C THR A 104 17.89 31.83 -23.60
N PHE A 105 18.40 32.04 -22.39
CA PHE A 105 19.17 33.21 -21.97
C PHE A 105 20.64 33.05 -22.39
N GLY A 106 20.92 33.38 -23.65
CA GLY A 106 22.26 33.33 -24.24
C GLY A 106 22.20 32.88 -25.70
N LYS A 107 22.34 33.82 -26.63
CA LYS A 107 22.36 33.54 -28.09
C LYS A 107 23.72 32.99 -28.55
N SER A 108 24.37 32.08 -27.82
CA SER A 108 25.52 31.34 -28.35
C SER A 108 25.00 30.32 -29.38
N VAL A 109 25.17 30.68 -30.66
CA VAL A 109 24.62 30.00 -31.86
C VAL A 109 25.03 28.51 -31.99
N GLY A 110 25.88 27.98 -31.12
CA GLY A 110 26.31 26.57 -31.09
C GLY A 110 25.81 25.75 -29.89
N GLU A 111 25.12 26.34 -28.90
CA GLU A 111 24.75 25.64 -27.67
C GLU A 111 23.30 25.14 -27.67
N TRP A 112 23.11 24.04 -26.94
CA TRP A 112 22.05 23.05 -27.07
C TRP A 112 20.64 23.63 -26.99
N LYS A 113 19.86 23.31 -28.02
CA LYS A 113 18.57 23.91 -28.34
C LYS A 113 17.40 23.16 -27.67
N ALA A 114 17.19 23.36 -26.36
CA ALA A 114 15.98 22.90 -25.66
C ALA A 114 14.79 23.86 -25.84
N PHE A 115 13.58 23.44 -25.43
CA PHE A 115 12.33 24.20 -25.55
C PHE A 115 11.97 24.60 -26.99
N ARG A 116 11.98 23.62 -27.90
CA ARG A 116 11.82 23.77 -29.36
C ARG A 116 10.63 23.04 -29.94
N ILE A 117 9.64 22.69 -29.14
CA ILE A 117 8.40 22.12 -29.68
C ILE A 117 7.79 23.10 -30.65
N SER A 118 7.79 22.71 -31.92
CA SER A 118 7.12 23.48 -32.95
C SER A 118 5.60 23.41 -32.74
N PRO A 119 4.85 24.45 -33.15
CA PRO A 119 3.40 24.35 -33.21
C PRO A 119 2.92 23.09 -33.95
N SER A 120 3.63 22.67 -35.01
CA SER A 120 3.35 21.43 -35.74
C SER A 120 3.47 20.17 -34.89
N ASP A 121 4.48 20.04 -34.03
CA ASP A 121 4.65 18.86 -33.16
C ASP A 121 3.51 18.76 -32.14
N TYR A 122 3.10 19.91 -31.60
CA TYR A 122 1.95 19.99 -30.69
C TYR A 122 0.65 19.61 -31.41
N HIS A 123 0.39 20.20 -32.58
CA HIS A 123 -0.82 19.92 -33.35
C HIS A 123 -0.89 18.45 -33.78
N LYS A 124 0.22 17.86 -34.22
CA LYS A 124 0.30 16.45 -34.59
C LYS A 124 -0.07 15.54 -33.41
N ARG A 125 0.48 15.78 -32.22
CA ARG A 125 0.16 14.96 -31.04
C ARG A 125 -1.30 15.10 -30.59
N ILE A 126 -1.89 16.28 -30.73
CA ILE A 126 -3.33 16.48 -30.47
C ILE A 126 -4.18 15.73 -31.49
N GLN A 127 -3.80 15.79 -32.77
CA GLN A 127 -4.47 15.06 -33.83
C GLN A 127 -4.35 13.55 -33.62
N ASP A 128 -3.19 13.05 -33.22
CA ASP A 128 -2.98 11.63 -32.90
C ASP A 128 -3.86 11.16 -31.73
N LEU A 129 -4.03 12.01 -30.70
CA LEU A 129 -4.92 11.74 -29.57
C LEU A 129 -6.39 11.72 -30.00
N GLU A 130 -6.83 12.71 -30.79
CA GLU A 130 -8.20 12.78 -31.32
C GLU A 130 -8.49 11.59 -32.23
N ASN A 131 -7.55 11.24 -33.12
CA ASN A 131 -7.64 10.07 -33.98
C ASN A 131 -7.73 8.79 -33.16
N LYS A 132 -6.88 8.61 -32.13
CA LYS A 132 -6.92 7.41 -31.29
C LYS A 132 -8.30 7.17 -30.67
N VAL A 133 -8.96 8.24 -30.24
CA VAL A 133 -10.24 8.19 -29.54
C VAL A 133 -11.42 8.09 -30.51
N LEU A 134 -11.41 8.84 -31.61
CA LEU A 134 -12.52 8.89 -32.56
C LEU A 134 -12.42 7.86 -33.69
N LYS A 135 -11.25 7.26 -33.95
CA LYS A 135 -11.06 6.29 -35.04
C LYS A 135 -12.07 5.14 -35.04
N PRO A 136 -12.39 4.48 -33.90
CA PRO A 136 -13.42 3.42 -33.88
C PRO A 136 -14.82 3.89 -34.31
N LEU A 137 -15.11 5.19 -34.17
CA LEU A 137 -16.39 5.80 -34.57
C LEU A 137 -16.32 6.30 -36.02
N LEU A 138 -15.18 6.85 -36.44
CA LEU A 138 -14.93 7.29 -37.81
C LEU A 138 -14.88 6.10 -38.79
N ASP A 139 -14.32 4.96 -38.38
CA ASP A 139 -14.27 3.72 -39.17
C ASP A 139 -15.68 3.16 -39.46
N LYS A 140 -16.67 3.49 -38.61
CA LYS A 140 -18.10 3.20 -38.85
C LYS A 140 -18.78 4.20 -39.80
N ARG A 141 -18.02 5.10 -40.43
CA ARG A 141 -18.50 6.14 -41.37
C ARG A 141 -19.50 7.14 -40.77
N LEU A 142 -19.50 7.33 -39.46
CA LEU A 142 -20.43 8.24 -38.76
C LEU A 142 -20.18 9.73 -39.08
N GLY A 143 -19.01 10.07 -39.62
CA GLY A 143 -18.60 11.45 -39.88
C GLY A 143 -18.18 12.18 -38.60
N ILE A 144 -17.30 13.18 -38.70
CA ILE A 144 -16.63 13.78 -37.53
C ILE A 144 -17.59 14.39 -36.51
N VAL A 145 -18.69 15.01 -36.96
CA VAL A 145 -19.67 15.66 -36.09
C VAL A 145 -20.39 14.62 -35.22
N LYS A 146 -20.89 13.53 -35.82
CA LYS A 146 -21.57 12.47 -35.07
C LYS A 146 -20.61 11.67 -34.20
N SER A 147 -19.36 11.45 -34.65
CA SER A 147 -18.35 10.78 -33.82
C SER A 147 -18.03 11.57 -32.55
N ARG A 148 -17.96 12.90 -32.63
CA ARG A 148 -17.75 13.77 -31.45
C ARG A 148 -18.94 13.73 -30.50
N ASP A 149 -20.16 13.79 -31.04
CA ASP A 149 -21.40 13.65 -30.26
C ASP A 149 -21.46 12.30 -29.53
N GLN A 150 -21.22 11.19 -30.22
CA GLN A 150 -21.22 9.86 -29.61
C GLN A 150 -20.12 9.67 -28.56
N PHE A 151 -18.92 10.22 -28.78
CA PHE A 151 -17.87 10.17 -27.76
C PHE A 151 -18.22 11.05 -26.55
N GLY A 152 -18.87 12.19 -26.77
CA GLY A 152 -19.42 13.02 -25.69
C GLY A 152 -20.44 12.27 -24.83
N ALA A 153 -21.36 11.53 -25.46
CA ALA A 153 -22.31 10.67 -24.75
C ALA A 153 -21.58 9.59 -23.94
N TYR A 154 -20.57 8.94 -24.52
CA TYR A 154 -19.73 7.97 -23.81
C TYR A 154 -19.04 8.59 -22.58
N LEU A 155 -18.52 9.82 -22.68
CA LEU A 155 -17.92 10.51 -21.53
C LEU A 155 -18.94 10.72 -20.40
N ILE A 156 -20.16 11.15 -20.74
CA ILE A 156 -21.26 11.33 -19.79
C ILE A 156 -21.63 10.01 -19.10
N GLU A 157 -21.82 8.93 -19.87
CA GLU A 157 -22.11 7.59 -19.36
C GLU A 157 -21.02 7.08 -18.39
N ASN A 158 -19.77 7.49 -18.62
CA ASN A 158 -18.63 7.15 -17.76
C ASN A 158 -18.38 8.17 -16.64
N ASN A 159 -19.38 8.99 -16.31
CA ASN A 159 -19.35 9.98 -15.22
C ASN A 159 -18.30 11.09 -15.42
N PHE A 160 -17.89 11.40 -16.65
CA PHE A 160 -17.07 12.57 -16.88
C PHE A 160 -17.84 13.84 -16.47
N PRO A 161 -17.23 14.82 -15.79
CA PRO A 161 -17.96 15.96 -15.25
C PRO A 161 -18.73 16.74 -16.32
N HIS A 162 -20.02 16.96 -16.09
CA HIS A 162 -20.92 17.71 -16.98
C HIS A 162 -22.04 18.42 -16.21
N LYS A 163 -22.62 19.45 -16.83
CA LYS A 163 -23.82 20.12 -16.30
C LYS A 163 -25.08 19.38 -16.76
N GLU A 164 -26.15 19.50 -15.98
CA GLU A 164 -27.46 19.01 -16.40
C GLU A 164 -27.89 19.69 -17.71
N GLY A 165 -28.33 18.90 -18.69
CA GLY A 165 -28.72 19.37 -20.02
C GLY A 165 -27.58 19.85 -20.92
N GLU A 166 -26.31 19.67 -20.53
CA GLU A 166 -25.16 20.00 -21.39
C GLU A 166 -25.09 19.08 -22.62
N SER A 167 -24.84 19.65 -23.80
CA SER A 167 -24.78 18.85 -25.02
C SER A 167 -23.56 17.92 -25.01
N ASN A 168 -23.70 16.72 -25.57
CA ASN A 168 -22.59 15.77 -25.68
C ASN A 168 -21.36 16.41 -26.39
N THR A 169 -21.62 17.22 -27.40
CA THR A 169 -20.57 17.92 -28.15
C THR A 169 -19.82 18.94 -27.28
N ASP A 170 -20.50 19.64 -26.38
CA ASP A 170 -19.85 20.56 -25.43
C ASP A 170 -18.99 19.80 -24.42
N VAL A 171 -19.48 18.66 -23.92
CA VAL A 171 -18.70 17.78 -23.04
C VAL A 171 -17.44 17.28 -23.74
N TYR A 172 -17.57 16.88 -25.01
CA TYR A 172 -16.43 16.51 -25.86
C TYR A 172 -15.41 17.65 -25.98
N PHE A 173 -15.85 18.88 -26.32
CA PHE A 173 -14.92 20.00 -26.50
C PHE A 173 -14.25 20.42 -25.19
N ARG A 174 -14.93 20.32 -24.05
CA ARG A 174 -14.31 20.52 -22.74
C ARG A 174 -13.21 19.49 -22.50
N TRP A 175 -13.52 18.20 -22.69
CA TRP A 175 -12.52 17.13 -22.58
C TRP A 175 -11.33 17.37 -23.52
N TYR A 176 -11.59 17.70 -24.79
CA TYR A 176 -10.57 17.96 -25.79
C TYR A 176 -9.68 19.14 -25.41
N ASN A 177 -10.27 20.23 -24.90
CA ASN A 177 -9.54 21.39 -24.42
C ASN A 177 -8.69 21.08 -23.17
N ASP A 178 -9.13 20.15 -22.32
CA ASP A 178 -8.34 19.68 -21.18
C ASP A 178 -7.18 18.79 -21.62
N GLN A 179 -7.38 17.88 -22.58
CA GLN A 179 -6.27 17.10 -23.16
C GLN A 179 -5.25 18.01 -23.86
N LYS A 180 -5.72 19.04 -24.58
CA LYS A 180 -4.87 20.08 -25.17
C LYS A 180 -4.02 20.79 -24.15
N PHE A 181 -4.61 21.12 -23.00
CA PHE A 181 -3.93 21.78 -21.91
C PHE A 181 -2.91 20.84 -21.24
N ARG A 182 -3.33 19.62 -20.91
CA ARG A 182 -2.48 18.57 -20.31
C ARG A 182 -1.26 18.30 -21.19
N LEU A 183 -1.47 17.99 -22.46
CA LEU A 183 -0.38 17.70 -23.40
C LEU A 183 0.62 18.86 -23.48
N LYS A 184 0.15 20.11 -23.52
CA LYS A 184 1.04 21.28 -23.55
C LYS A 184 1.95 21.34 -22.33
N HIS A 185 1.44 20.99 -21.15
CA HIS A 185 2.23 20.97 -19.93
C HIS A 185 3.14 19.73 -19.84
N GLU A 186 2.68 18.55 -20.24
CA GLU A 186 3.51 17.33 -20.32
C GLU A 186 4.72 17.54 -21.23
N LEU A 187 4.48 18.12 -22.40
CA LEU A 187 5.50 18.48 -23.36
C LEU A 187 6.54 19.44 -22.77
N ARG A 188 6.09 20.49 -22.09
CA ARG A 188 6.98 21.45 -21.43
C ARG A 188 7.79 20.81 -20.30
N THR A 189 7.15 19.99 -19.46
CA THR A 189 7.84 19.29 -18.36
C THR A 189 8.85 18.29 -18.92
N SER A 190 8.52 17.58 -20.00
CA SER A 190 9.44 16.66 -20.67
C SER A 190 10.65 17.41 -21.26
N GLU A 191 10.43 18.58 -21.87
CA GLU A 191 11.53 19.42 -22.35
C GLU A 191 12.39 19.97 -21.22
N ALA A 192 11.78 20.37 -20.11
CA ALA A 192 12.49 20.83 -18.92
C ALA A 192 13.38 19.72 -18.33
N GLN A 193 12.83 18.52 -18.14
CA GLN A 193 13.59 17.36 -17.66
C GLN A 193 14.72 16.98 -18.62
N ARG A 194 14.46 17.00 -19.93
CA ARG A 194 15.49 16.73 -20.95
C ARG A 194 16.58 17.80 -20.91
N TYR A 195 16.21 19.07 -20.81
CA TYR A 195 17.17 20.16 -20.73
C TYR A 195 18.02 20.06 -19.48
N GLU A 196 17.39 19.86 -18.33
CA GLU A 196 18.07 19.72 -17.04
C GLU A 196 19.09 18.58 -17.09
N ALA A 197 18.70 17.41 -17.63
CA ALA A 197 19.60 16.28 -17.81
C ALA A 197 20.79 16.61 -18.71
N ILE A 198 20.56 17.30 -19.83
CA ILE A 198 21.63 17.70 -20.75
C ILE A 198 22.54 18.76 -20.10
N ALA A 199 21.97 19.75 -19.44
CA ALA A 199 22.71 20.83 -18.78
C ALA A 199 23.58 20.29 -17.64
N ALA A 200 23.07 19.34 -16.85
CA ALA A 200 23.83 18.65 -15.82
C ALA A 200 24.98 17.81 -16.39
N MET A 201 24.78 17.17 -17.55
CA MET A 201 25.84 16.42 -18.24
C MET A 201 26.92 17.33 -18.86
N GLY A 202 26.59 18.59 -19.20
CA GLY A 202 27.51 19.54 -19.81
C GLY A 202 28.09 19.01 -21.12
N HIS A 203 29.43 18.93 -21.23
CA HIS A 203 30.11 18.39 -22.42
C HIS A 203 30.25 16.85 -22.42
N ARG A 204 29.79 16.17 -21.37
CA ARG A 204 29.94 14.71 -21.24
C ARG A 204 28.95 14.02 -22.19
N ARG A 205 29.46 13.23 -23.13
CA ARG A 205 28.63 12.39 -24.01
C ARG A 205 28.07 11.17 -23.26
N GLU A 206 28.84 10.65 -22.32
CA GLU A 206 28.46 9.51 -21.48
C GLU A 206 29.09 9.61 -20.09
N LEU A 207 28.45 8.98 -19.11
CA LEU A 207 29.06 8.69 -17.82
C LEU A 207 29.82 7.37 -17.95
N TYR A 208 31.14 7.43 -17.84
CA TYR A 208 31.99 6.24 -17.85
C TYR A 208 32.28 5.82 -16.41
N ILE A 209 31.99 4.55 -16.11
CA ILE A 209 32.28 3.92 -14.81
C ILE A 209 33.43 2.94 -15.03
N ARG A 210 34.53 3.14 -14.30
CA ARG A 210 35.71 2.28 -14.43
C ARG A 210 35.40 0.88 -13.92
N PRO A 211 35.96 -0.19 -14.52
CA PRO A 211 35.80 -1.55 -13.98
C PRO A 211 36.26 -1.69 -12.52
N THR A 212 37.27 -0.92 -12.10
CA THR A 212 37.73 -0.88 -10.71
C THR A 212 36.64 -0.34 -9.77
N GLU A 213 35.94 0.72 -10.16
CA GLU A 213 34.84 1.31 -9.38
C GLU A 213 33.67 0.33 -9.22
N GLN A 214 33.35 -0.45 -10.27
CA GLN A 214 32.32 -1.49 -10.20
C GLN A 214 32.71 -2.59 -9.22
N ASN A 215 33.98 -3.04 -9.25
CA ASN A 215 34.51 -4.06 -8.35
C ASN A 215 34.54 -3.55 -6.90
N ASP A 216 34.98 -2.32 -6.68
CA ASP A 216 35.04 -1.70 -5.35
C ASP A 216 33.64 -1.52 -4.76
N PHE A 217 32.67 -1.09 -5.58
CA PHE A 217 31.26 -1.05 -5.20
C PHE A 217 30.76 -2.43 -4.79
N PHE A 218 30.99 -3.46 -5.61
CA PHE A 218 30.57 -4.82 -5.31
C PHE A 218 31.18 -5.33 -3.99
N LYS A 219 32.49 -5.17 -3.80
CA LYS A 219 33.20 -5.57 -2.58
C LYS A 219 32.74 -4.82 -1.34
N ARG A 220 32.43 -3.53 -1.46
CA ARG A 220 31.88 -2.73 -0.36
C ARG A 220 30.48 -3.23 0.01
N VAL A 221 29.58 -3.33 -0.96
CA VAL A 221 28.20 -3.78 -0.73
C VAL A 221 28.16 -5.21 -0.19
N LYS A 222 29.00 -6.11 -0.72
CA LYS A 222 29.15 -7.48 -0.19
C LYS A 222 29.52 -7.47 1.30
N ARG A 223 30.51 -6.67 1.69
CA ARG A 223 30.91 -6.52 3.11
C ARG A 223 29.79 -5.95 3.98
N GLU A 224 28.99 -5.02 3.46
CA GLU A 224 27.83 -4.50 4.17
C GLU A 224 26.75 -5.57 4.35
N ILE A 225 26.50 -6.41 3.33
CA ILE A 225 25.58 -7.55 3.42
C ILE A 225 26.08 -8.55 4.47
N GLU A 226 27.35 -8.92 4.44
CA GLU A 226 27.96 -9.84 5.42
C GLU A 226 27.90 -9.29 6.86
N ARG A 227 28.04 -7.97 7.02
CA ARG A 227 28.00 -7.31 8.32
C ARG A 227 26.57 -7.17 8.87
N ASP A 228 25.61 -6.79 8.02
CA ASP A 228 24.30 -6.30 8.45
C ASP A 228 23.14 -7.27 8.17
N LEU A 229 23.31 -8.26 7.28
CA LEU A 229 22.26 -9.18 6.86
C LEU A 229 22.65 -10.65 7.01
N GLU A 230 23.74 -11.10 6.37
CA GLU A 230 24.10 -12.53 6.32
C GLU A 230 24.30 -13.11 7.73
N GLY A 231 23.66 -14.23 8.01
CA GLY A 231 23.74 -14.91 9.31
C GLY A 231 23.10 -14.14 10.47
N LYS A 232 22.45 -13.00 10.23
CA LYS A 232 21.82 -12.21 11.29
C LYS A 232 20.42 -12.71 11.59
N LYS A 233 20.08 -12.74 12.88
CA LYS A 233 18.73 -13.06 13.36
C LYS A 233 17.83 -11.84 13.26
N LEU A 234 17.14 -11.69 12.14
CA LEU A 234 16.33 -10.51 11.81
C LEU A 234 14.92 -10.93 11.37
N SER A 235 13.92 -10.16 11.83
CA SER A 235 12.57 -10.22 11.29
C SER A 235 12.52 -9.65 9.86
N GLN A 236 11.50 -10.02 9.10
CA GLN A 236 11.28 -9.49 7.75
C GLN A 236 11.16 -7.96 7.73
N THR A 237 10.58 -7.37 8.77
CA THR A 237 10.47 -5.91 8.93
C THR A 237 11.84 -5.26 9.15
N GLU A 238 12.70 -5.87 9.98
CA GLU A 238 14.07 -5.40 10.21
C GLU A 238 14.89 -5.45 8.90
N VAL A 239 14.81 -6.55 8.15
CA VAL A 239 15.48 -6.65 6.83
C VAL A 239 14.96 -5.60 5.86
N SER A 240 13.63 -5.42 5.77
CA SER A 240 13.02 -4.41 4.89
C SER A 240 13.50 -2.99 5.23
N ASN A 241 13.65 -2.68 6.53
CA ASN A 241 14.15 -1.39 6.98
C ASN A 241 15.63 -1.18 6.61
N ILE A 242 16.47 -2.22 6.73
CA ILE A 242 17.88 -2.18 6.29
C ILE A 242 17.96 -1.91 4.78
N LEU A 243 17.21 -2.65 3.98
CA LEU A 243 17.17 -2.48 2.52
C LEU A 243 16.59 -1.13 2.07
N ARG A 244 15.72 -0.50 2.89
CA ARG A 244 15.19 0.83 2.63
C ARG A 244 16.23 1.92 2.90
N LYS A 245 17.00 1.77 3.97
CA LYS A 245 18.07 2.71 4.34
C LYS A 245 19.27 2.62 3.38
N ASN A 246 19.58 1.41 2.92
CA ASN A 246 20.71 1.12 2.05
C ASN A 246 20.23 0.52 0.71
N PRO A 247 19.76 1.35 -0.24
CA PRO A 247 19.27 0.86 -1.53
C PRO A 247 20.35 0.17 -2.36
N ASP A 248 21.63 0.49 -2.15
CA ASP A 248 22.79 -0.11 -2.82
C ASP A 248 22.82 -1.65 -2.65
N LEU A 249 22.36 -2.17 -1.50
CA LEU A 249 22.35 -3.61 -1.24
C LEU A 249 21.53 -4.37 -2.30
N LYS A 250 20.40 -3.78 -2.73
CA LYS A 250 19.49 -4.40 -3.72
C LYS A 250 20.09 -4.53 -5.12
N VAL A 251 21.22 -3.86 -5.38
CA VAL A 251 21.93 -3.96 -6.66
C VAL A 251 22.64 -5.31 -6.76
N VAL A 252 23.19 -5.78 -5.64
CA VAL A 252 24.04 -6.98 -5.56
C VAL A 252 23.26 -8.21 -5.08
N ILE A 253 22.19 -8.03 -4.30
CA ILE A 253 21.35 -9.13 -3.82
C ILE A 253 20.59 -9.78 -5.00
N LYS A 254 20.65 -11.11 -5.07
CA LYS A 254 19.82 -11.93 -5.96
C LYS A 254 18.52 -12.31 -5.26
N ASP A 255 18.64 -12.91 -4.07
CA ASP A 255 17.51 -13.32 -3.24
C ASP A 255 17.86 -13.26 -1.74
N ILE A 256 16.82 -13.24 -0.89
CA ILE A 256 16.96 -13.30 0.57
C ILE A 256 16.08 -14.44 1.08
N HIS A 257 16.72 -15.43 1.69
CA HIS A 257 16.07 -16.57 2.28
C HIS A 257 15.87 -16.39 3.78
N TYR A 258 14.67 -16.74 4.25
CA TYR A 258 14.30 -16.76 5.65
C TYR A 258 14.01 -18.20 6.05
N LEU A 259 14.92 -18.84 6.79
CA LEU A 259 14.65 -20.12 7.40
C LEU A 259 14.12 -19.86 8.80
N SER A 260 12.81 -19.84 8.89
CA SER A 260 12.09 -19.56 10.12
C SER A 260 11.08 -20.66 10.40
N LEU A 261 10.66 -20.75 11.66
CA LEU A 261 9.56 -21.60 12.07
C LEU A 261 8.23 -21.26 11.35
N ASN A 262 8.08 -20.05 10.81
CA ASN A 262 6.86 -19.62 10.10
C ASN A 262 6.87 -19.89 8.59
N SER A 263 8.04 -20.14 8.02
CA SER A 263 8.26 -20.23 6.56
C SER A 263 8.72 -21.60 6.11
N ALA A 264 9.29 -22.41 7.02
CA ALA A 264 9.82 -23.73 6.72
C ALA A 264 9.47 -24.74 7.84
N PRO A 265 9.14 -25.99 7.46
CA PRO A 265 9.12 -27.10 8.40
C PRO A 265 10.46 -27.28 9.12
N LEU A 266 10.44 -27.70 10.38
CA LEU A 266 11.65 -27.97 11.17
C LEU A 266 12.56 -29.04 10.54
N SER A 267 11.97 -30.01 9.83
CA SER A 267 12.68 -30.99 9.00
C SER A 267 13.54 -30.35 7.90
N ARG A 268 13.04 -29.32 7.22
CA ARG A 268 13.79 -28.58 6.20
C ARG A 268 14.94 -27.79 6.81
N ILE A 269 14.73 -27.22 8.00
CA ILE A 269 15.80 -26.53 8.74
C ILE A 269 16.89 -27.54 9.13
N LEU A 270 16.50 -28.77 9.52
CA LEU A 270 17.43 -29.85 9.82
C LEU A 270 18.24 -30.31 8.59
N GLU A 271 17.63 -30.40 7.42
CA GLU A 271 18.30 -30.73 6.16
C GLU A 271 19.41 -29.72 5.81
N GLU A 272 19.21 -28.44 6.17
CA GLU A 272 20.21 -27.40 5.94
C GLU A 272 21.28 -27.36 7.03
N SER A 273 20.90 -27.44 8.30
CA SER A 273 21.84 -27.40 9.41
C SER A 273 21.27 -28.00 10.70
N ALA A 274 22.01 -28.97 11.25
CA ALA A 274 21.70 -29.55 12.56
C ALA A 274 21.73 -28.51 13.69
N GLN A 275 22.65 -27.54 13.63
CA GLN A 275 22.73 -26.49 14.64
C GLN A 275 21.51 -25.55 14.57
N LYS A 276 21.15 -25.06 13.37
CA LYS A 276 19.97 -24.20 13.18
C LYS A 276 18.70 -24.90 13.62
N PHE A 277 18.60 -26.21 13.39
CA PHE A 277 17.49 -27.03 13.86
C PHE A 277 17.39 -27.06 15.38
N GLU A 278 18.48 -27.34 16.11
CA GLU A 278 18.45 -27.40 17.58
C GLU A 278 18.05 -26.04 18.19
N GLU A 279 18.54 -24.94 17.63
CA GLU A 279 18.16 -23.59 18.06
C GLU A 279 16.67 -23.29 17.80
N ALA A 280 16.18 -23.57 16.59
CA ALA A 280 14.79 -23.36 16.23
C ALA A 280 13.85 -24.24 17.07
N LYS A 281 14.22 -25.50 17.29
CA LYS A 281 13.52 -26.45 18.15
C LYS A 281 13.46 -25.95 19.60
N ALA A 282 14.57 -25.47 20.15
CA ALA A 282 14.60 -24.91 21.50
C ALA A 282 13.68 -23.69 21.65
N ILE A 283 13.68 -22.77 20.67
CA ILE A 283 12.78 -21.60 20.66
C ILE A 283 11.31 -22.05 20.61
N ALA A 284 10.99 -22.99 19.73
CA ALA A 284 9.66 -23.55 19.58
C ALA A 284 9.14 -24.17 20.89
N ILE A 285 9.95 -25.05 21.50
CA ILE A 285 9.60 -25.75 22.76
C ILE A 285 9.45 -24.76 23.92
N ASN A 286 10.43 -23.89 24.13
CA ASN A 286 10.40 -22.92 25.21
C ASN A 286 9.23 -21.95 25.06
N GLY A 287 8.91 -21.54 23.82
CA GLY A 287 7.78 -20.67 23.52
C GLY A 287 6.43 -21.33 23.75
N ILE A 288 6.25 -22.61 23.37
CA ILE A 288 4.94 -23.26 23.44
C ILE A 288 4.63 -23.81 24.83
N THR A 289 5.65 -24.14 25.63
CA THR A 289 5.51 -24.77 26.95
C THR A 289 4.54 -24.03 27.90
N PRO A 290 4.55 -22.68 28.00
CA PRO A 290 3.54 -21.94 28.80
C PRO A 290 2.09 -22.15 28.32
N SER A 291 1.89 -22.40 27.03
CA SER A 291 0.58 -22.68 26.43
C SER A 291 0.13 -24.13 26.67
N LEU A 292 1.02 -25.00 27.13
CA LEU A 292 0.74 -26.39 27.50
C LEU A 292 0.55 -26.49 29.03
N SER A 293 -0.34 -25.66 29.58
CA SER A 293 -0.53 -25.51 31.03
C SER A 293 -2.00 -25.50 31.41
N MET A 294 -2.28 -25.76 32.69
CA MET A 294 -3.63 -25.68 33.26
C MET A 294 -4.27 -24.30 33.07
N GLN A 295 -3.46 -23.21 33.07
CA GLN A 295 -3.96 -21.87 32.78
C GLN A 295 -4.57 -21.76 31.38
N LYS A 296 -3.96 -22.41 30.38
CA LYS A 296 -4.50 -22.44 29.02
C LYS A 296 -5.79 -23.26 28.96
N ILE A 297 -5.83 -24.40 29.65
CA ILE A 297 -7.03 -25.24 29.78
C ILE A 297 -8.20 -24.44 30.37
N ASN A 298 -7.96 -23.72 31.47
CA ASN A 298 -8.96 -22.83 32.08
C ASN A 298 -9.47 -21.76 31.11
N LYS A 299 -8.60 -21.21 30.26
CA LYS A 299 -9.00 -20.26 29.22
C LYS A 299 -9.88 -20.91 28.15
N VAL A 300 -9.58 -22.12 27.72
CA VAL A 300 -10.42 -22.90 26.80
C VAL A 300 -11.79 -23.17 27.41
N LEU A 301 -11.85 -23.58 28.68
CA LEU A 301 -13.11 -23.77 29.40
C LEU A 301 -13.91 -22.47 29.50
N SER A 302 -13.25 -21.32 29.67
CA SER A 302 -13.94 -20.02 29.65
C SER A 302 -14.59 -19.72 28.29
N TYR A 303 -13.99 -20.14 27.18
CA TYR A 303 -14.56 -20.01 25.84
C TYR A 303 -15.77 -20.94 25.64
N GLU A 304 -15.69 -22.18 26.12
CA GLU A 304 -16.82 -23.11 26.12
C GLU A 304 -17.99 -22.52 26.94
N ALA A 305 -17.72 -22.00 28.14
CA ALA A 305 -18.73 -21.37 28.97
C ALA A 305 -19.35 -20.12 28.31
N LEU A 306 -18.56 -19.34 27.56
CA LEU A 306 -19.05 -18.22 26.77
C LEU A 306 -19.96 -18.68 25.62
N ALA A 307 -19.57 -19.73 24.88
CA ALA A 307 -20.41 -20.30 23.84
C ALA A 307 -21.75 -20.81 24.42
N ALA A 308 -21.73 -21.46 25.58
CA ALA A 308 -22.94 -21.87 26.27
C ALA A 308 -23.84 -20.70 26.70
N LYS A 309 -23.27 -19.58 27.15
CA LYS A 309 -24.02 -18.35 27.41
C LYS A 309 -24.65 -17.78 26.13
N MET A 310 -23.94 -17.83 25.00
CA MET A 310 -24.47 -17.39 23.71
C MET A 310 -25.61 -18.29 23.23
N ALA A 311 -25.45 -19.61 23.33
CA ALA A 311 -26.48 -20.60 23.01
C ALA A 311 -27.77 -20.33 23.81
N LYS A 312 -27.66 -20.13 25.13
CA LYS A 312 -28.80 -19.77 25.99
C LYS A 312 -29.44 -18.43 25.62
N LYS A 313 -28.63 -17.42 25.26
CA LYS A 313 -29.13 -16.07 24.95
C LYS A 313 -29.91 -16.01 23.64
N TYR A 314 -29.42 -16.68 22.61
CA TYR A 314 -30.01 -16.60 21.27
C TYR A 314 -31.00 -17.74 21.00
N ASN A 315 -30.71 -18.95 21.49
CA ASN A 315 -31.53 -20.15 21.36
C ASN A 315 -32.06 -20.42 19.94
N ASP A 316 -31.27 -20.08 18.93
CA ASP A 316 -31.64 -20.12 17.52
C ASP A 316 -30.38 -20.42 16.68
N VAL A 317 -30.39 -21.58 16.02
CA VAL A 317 -29.26 -22.09 15.23
C VAL A 317 -28.98 -21.20 14.02
N ASP A 318 -30.00 -20.72 13.32
CA ASP A 318 -29.86 -19.89 12.12
C ASP A 318 -29.27 -18.53 12.48
N LYS A 319 -29.74 -17.95 13.58
CA LYS A 319 -29.24 -16.66 14.07
C LYS A 319 -27.78 -16.75 14.49
N LEU A 320 -27.38 -17.82 15.18
CA LEU A 320 -26.00 -18.07 15.59
C LEU A 320 -25.09 -18.33 14.38
N THR A 321 -25.57 -19.09 13.40
CA THR A 321 -24.83 -19.40 12.17
C THR A 321 -24.59 -18.14 11.33
N LYS A 322 -25.62 -17.29 11.14
CA LYS A 322 -25.48 -15.99 10.47
C LYS A 322 -24.52 -15.06 11.21
N ALA A 323 -24.56 -15.05 12.55
CA ALA A 323 -23.62 -14.26 13.35
C ALA A 323 -22.17 -14.74 13.20
N SER A 324 -21.96 -16.06 13.11
CA SER A 324 -20.66 -16.67 12.82
C SER A 324 -20.12 -16.24 11.45
N GLN A 325 -20.94 -16.38 10.40
CA GLN A 325 -20.58 -15.98 9.03
C GLN A 325 -20.22 -14.49 8.95
N LYS A 326 -21.06 -13.62 9.51
CA LYS A 326 -20.80 -12.18 9.56
C LYS A 326 -19.51 -11.81 10.29
N ALA A 327 -19.17 -12.52 11.37
CA ALA A 327 -17.91 -12.32 12.08
C ALA A 327 -16.72 -12.81 11.23
N MET A 328 -16.86 -13.90 10.49
CA MET A 328 -15.84 -14.38 9.55
C MET A 328 -15.61 -13.40 8.40
N GLU A 329 -16.68 -12.86 7.79
CA GLU A 329 -16.58 -11.84 6.74
C GLU A 329 -15.82 -10.60 7.23
N LYS A 330 -16.12 -10.14 8.45
CA LYS A 330 -15.38 -9.05 9.10
C LYS A 330 -13.92 -9.39 9.31
N PHE A 331 -13.60 -10.62 9.71
CA PHE A 331 -12.21 -11.06 9.80
C PHE A 331 -11.51 -11.01 8.44
N MET A 332 -12.13 -11.53 7.37
CA MET A 332 -11.55 -11.49 6.03
C MET A 332 -11.33 -10.06 5.53
N ALA A 333 -12.20 -9.11 5.91
CA ALA A 333 -12.07 -7.71 5.55
C ALA A 333 -11.04 -6.92 6.39
N THR A 334 -10.80 -7.31 7.65
CA THR A 334 -10.03 -6.49 8.61
C THR A 334 -8.80 -7.17 9.19
N SER A 335 -8.62 -8.48 8.96
CA SER A 335 -7.63 -9.34 9.59
C SER A 335 -7.65 -9.30 11.14
N ASN A 336 -8.77 -8.89 11.75
CA ASN A 336 -8.88 -8.78 13.20
C ASN A 336 -9.18 -10.14 13.87
N TYR A 337 -8.19 -10.70 14.55
CA TYR A 337 -8.30 -12.00 15.23
C TYR A 337 -9.36 -12.08 16.35
N LYS A 338 -9.91 -10.95 16.83
CA LYS A 338 -11.09 -10.99 17.72
C LYS A 338 -12.34 -11.46 16.98
N GLU A 339 -12.48 -11.15 15.70
CA GLU A 339 -13.64 -11.52 14.90
C GLU A 339 -13.64 -13.01 14.53
N ILE A 340 -12.48 -13.60 14.21
CA ILE A 340 -12.39 -15.05 13.99
C ILE A 340 -12.70 -15.85 15.26
N MET A 341 -12.30 -15.37 16.44
CA MET A 341 -12.67 -15.98 17.72
C MET A 341 -14.19 -15.92 17.93
N LYS A 342 -14.83 -14.77 17.67
CA LYS A 342 -16.29 -14.64 17.75
C LYS A 342 -16.98 -15.61 16.80
N ALA A 343 -16.49 -15.75 15.56
CA ALA A 343 -17.04 -16.69 14.60
C ALA A 343 -17.03 -18.13 15.15
N LYS A 344 -15.89 -18.57 15.71
CA LYS A 344 -15.76 -19.91 16.32
C LYS A 344 -16.67 -20.09 17.53
N LEU A 345 -16.82 -19.07 18.40
CA LEU A 345 -17.74 -19.11 19.55
C LEU A 345 -19.21 -19.23 19.11
N TYR A 346 -19.62 -18.46 18.10
CA TYR A 346 -20.97 -18.54 17.54
C TYR A 346 -21.24 -19.90 16.89
N ALA A 347 -20.27 -20.44 16.16
CA ALA A 347 -20.37 -21.78 15.58
C ALA A 347 -20.48 -22.86 16.66
N LEU A 348 -19.67 -22.79 17.73
CA LEU A 348 -19.76 -23.72 18.85
C LEU A 348 -21.11 -23.62 19.57
N ALA A 349 -21.62 -22.39 19.77
CA ALA A 349 -22.92 -22.14 20.35
C ALA A 349 -24.06 -22.70 19.47
N ALA A 350 -23.97 -22.57 18.15
CA ALA A 350 -24.95 -23.13 17.21
C ALA A 350 -25.02 -24.65 17.34
N THR A 351 -23.86 -25.33 17.33
CA THR A 351 -23.79 -26.79 17.52
C THR A 351 -24.39 -27.23 18.85
N LEU A 352 -24.19 -26.47 19.93
CA LEU A 352 -24.79 -26.79 21.23
C LEU A 352 -26.33 -26.79 21.19
N VAL A 353 -26.93 -25.82 20.48
CA VAL A 353 -28.39 -25.72 20.33
C VAL A 353 -28.92 -26.82 19.40
N GLU A 354 -28.23 -27.05 18.28
CA GLU A 354 -28.59 -28.03 17.25
C GLU A 354 -28.58 -29.46 17.80
N GLU A 355 -27.51 -29.87 18.48
CA GLU A 355 -27.34 -31.23 18.99
C GLU A 355 -28.00 -31.46 20.35
N LYS A 356 -28.50 -30.41 21.02
CA LYS A 356 -28.98 -30.45 22.41
C LYS A 356 -28.00 -31.15 23.36
N ALA A 357 -26.71 -30.88 23.18
CA ALA A 357 -25.65 -31.64 23.82
C ALA A 357 -25.65 -31.52 25.36
N ASP A 358 -25.47 -32.64 26.05
CA ASP A 358 -25.31 -32.68 27.51
C ASP A 358 -23.96 -32.07 27.93
N ARG A 359 -24.01 -31.19 28.94
CA ARG A 359 -22.84 -30.47 29.48
C ARG A 359 -22.44 -30.92 30.88
N SER A 360 -23.14 -31.90 31.46
CA SER A 360 -22.97 -32.29 32.87
C SER A 360 -21.53 -32.66 33.23
N ASN A 361 -20.76 -33.22 32.28
CA ASN A 361 -19.36 -33.62 32.50
C ASN A 361 -18.36 -32.98 31.52
N ILE A 362 -18.78 -32.06 30.65
CA ILE A 362 -17.95 -31.62 29.52
C ILE A 362 -16.66 -30.91 29.97
N ALA A 363 -16.73 -30.12 31.05
CA ALA A 363 -15.57 -29.43 31.58
C ALA A 363 -14.52 -30.42 32.10
N ALA A 364 -14.93 -31.42 32.88
CA ALA A 364 -14.04 -32.45 33.39
C ALA A 364 -13.44 -33.29 32.25
N THR A 365 -14.24 -33.65 31.25
CA THR A 365 -13.76 -34.38 30.06
C THR A 365 -12.72 -33.57 29.29
N ILE A 366 -13.00 -32.29 29.00
CA ILE A 366 -12.07 -31.40 28.29
C ILE A 366 -10.76 -31.25 29.07
N THR A 367 -10.82 -31.01 30.39
CA THR A 367 -9.64 -30.89 31.24
C THR A 367 -8.79 -32.15 31.16
N ASN A 368 -9.35 -33.32 31.48
CA ASN A 368 -8.59 -34.57 31.54
C ASN A 368 -7.95 -34.93 30.19
N VAL A 369 -8.69 -34.73 29.09
CA VAL A 369 -8.22 -35.05 27.75
C VAL A 369 -7.10 -34.09 27.31
N LEU A 370 -7.27 -32.78 27.55
CA LEU A 370 -6.26 -31.80 27.18
C LEU A 370 -5.01 -31.91 28.06
N GLU A 371 -5.14 -32.17 29.36
CA GLU A 371 -3.99 -32.37 30.25
C GLU A 371 -3.10 -33.51 29.77
N LYS A 372 -3.69 -34.67 29.47
CA LYS A 372 -2.97 -35.83 28.95
C LYS A 372 -2.37 -35.54 27.58
N ALA A 373 -3.14 -34.98 26.65
CA ALA A 373 -2.64 -34.66 25.31
C ALA A 373 -1.48 -33.64 25.34
N MET A 374 -1.56 -32.64 26.23
CA MET A 374 -0.48 -31.68 26.44
C MET A 374 0.75 -32.31 27.09
N ALA A 375 0.57 -33.25 28.03
CA ALA A 375 1.67 -33.99 28.64
C ALA A 375 2.38 -34.88 27.61
N ASP A 376 1.63 -35.63 26.79
CA ASP A 376 2.17 -36.44 25.69
C ASP A 376 2.97 -35.59 24.71
N LEU A 377 2.43 -34.41 24.35
CA LEU A 377 3.11 -33.48 23.45
C LEU A 377 4.44 -32.98 24.06
N LYS A 378 4.48 -32.65 25.35
CA LYS A 378 5.71 -32.22 26.03
C LYS A 378 6.81 -33.28 25.98
N VAL A 379 6.44 -34.56 26.04
CA VAL A 379 7.38 -35.69 25.92
C VAL A 379 7.85 -35.87 24.48
N LYS A 380 6.96 -35.68 23.49
CA LYS A 380 7.28 -35.87 22.06
C LYS A 380 8.13 -34.74 21.47
N LEU A 381 7.89 -33.48 21.85
CA LEU A 381 8.54 -32.33 21.21
C LEU A 381 10.09 -32.30 21.29
N PRO A 382 10.75 -32.74 22.37
CA PRO A 382 12.21 -32.81 22.42
C PRO A 382 12.83 -33.84 21.46
N ILE A 383 12.06 -34.87 21.07
CA ILE A 383 12.50 -36.00 20.26
C ILE A 383 12.62 -35.57 18.79
N LYS A 384 13.77 -35.86 18.15
CA LYS A 384 14.07 -35.42 16.79
C LYS A 384 13.16 -36.07 15.75
N GLU A 385 12.86 -37.35 15.96
CA GLU A 385 12.05 -38.20 15.07
C GLU A 385 10.60 -37.68 14.94
N THR A 386 10.13 -36.91 15.92
CA THR A 386 8.84 -36.22 15.91
C THR A 386 8.70 -35.28 14.72
N TYR A 387 9.81 -34.77 14.15
CA TYR A 387 9.78 -33.81 13.05
C TYR A 387 10.05 -34.43 11.67
N THR A 388 10.54 -35.67 11.62
CA THR A 388 11.06 -36.29 10.38
C THR A 388 10.15 -37.35 9.79
N SER A 389 9.09 -37.78 10.49
CA SER A 389 8.15 -38.77 9.96
C SER A 389 7.41 -38.26 8.71
N ASP A 390 7.08 -39.15 7.77
CA ASP A 390 6.49 -38.77 6.48
C ASP A 390 5.20 -37.95 6.60
N ASN A 391 4.41 -38.21 7.65
CA ASN A 391 3.14 -37.54 7.90
C ASN A 391 3.29 -36.11 8.42
N VAL A 392 4.46 -35.74 8.95
CA VAL A 392 4.69 -34.43 9.59
C VAL A 392 5.87 -33.65 9.01
N LYS A 393 6.75 -34.29 8.22
CA LYS A 393 7.96 -33.67 7.66
C LYS A 393 7.71 -32.47 6.75
N LYS A 394 6.48 -32.26 6.28
CA LYS A 394 6.11 -31.10 5.45
C LYS A 394 5.29 -30.06 6.22
N LEU A 395 4.97 -30.32 7.48
CA LEU A 395 4.12 -29.45 8.29
C LEU A 395 4.93 -28.32 8.92
N LEU A 396 4.33 -27.14 8.99
CA LEU A 396 4.86 -26.06 9.82
C LEU A 396 4.72 -26.41 11.30
N PHE A 397 5.41 -25.65 12.14
CA PHE A 397 5.43 -25.91 13.58
C PHE A 397 4.02 -25.92 14.19
N GLU A 398 3.17 -24.95 13.85
CA GLU A 398 1.80 -24.89 14.37
C GLU A 398 0.94 -26.09 13.94
N ASP A 399 1.10 -26.55 12.70
CA ASP A 399 0.33 -27.67 12.14
C ASP A 399 0.75 -28.99 12.80
N LEU A 400 2.06 -29.17 13.02
CA LEU A 400 2.61 -30.32 13.73
C LEU A 400 2.06 -30.42 15.16
N ILE A 401 1.99 -29.29 15.87
CA ILE A 401 1.41 -29.22 17.22
C ILE A 401 -0.06 -29.68 17.20
N VAL A 402 -0.85 -29.18 16.22
CA VAL A 402 -2.26 -29.55 16.09
C VAL A 402 -2.44 -31.02 15.75
N VAL A 403 -1.62 -31.57 14.85
CA VAL A 403 -1.68 -33.00 14.48
C VAL A 403 -1.41 -33.87 15.70
N HIS A 404 -0.31 -33.64 16.42
CA HIS A 404 0.01 -34.46 17.59
C HIS A 404 -1.02 -34.36 18.72
N LEU A 405 -1.54 -33.15 19.00
CA LEU A 405 -2.61 -32.99 19.99
C LEU A 405 -3.89 -33.68 19.53
N ARG A 406 -4.27 -33.54 18.26
CA ARG A 406 -5.48 -34.16 17.72
C ARG A 406 -5.38 -35.68 17.77
N ASP A 407 -4.23 -36.25 17.45
CA ASP A 407 -4.02 -37.69 17.47
C ASP A 407 -4.08 -38.24 18.90
N SER A 408 -3.41 -37.61 19.87
CA SER A 408 -3.53 -38.01 21.29
C SER A 408 -4.97 -37.86 21.80
N ILE A 409 -5.69 -36.80 21.43
CA ILE A 409 -7.10 -36.62 21.79
C ILE A 409 -7.98 -37.76 21.22
N LYS A 410 -7.77 -38.12 19.94
CA LYS A 410 -8.50 -39.21 19.29
C LYS A 410 -8.19 -40.57 19.90
N GLU A 411 -6.93 -40.84 20.21
CA GLU A 411 -6.51 -42.09 20.88
C GLU A 411 -7.20 -42.24 22.25
N GLN A 412 -7.31 -41.15 23.01
CA GLN A 412 -7.95 -41.16 24.32
C GLN A 412 -9.48 -41.31 24.27
N LEU A 413 -10.13 -40.72 23.27
CA LEU A 413 -11.60 -40.68 23.19
C LEU A 413 -12.20 -41.74 22.27
N GLY A 414 -11.44 -42.26 21.30
CA GLY A 414 -11.92 -43.21 20.30
C GLY A 414 -13.19 -42.71 19.60
N SER A 415 -14.25 -43.52 19.63
CA SER A 415 -15.56 -43.17 19.08
C SER A 415 -16.25 -41.99 19.78
N ARG A 416 -15.85 -41.65 21.01
CA ARG A 416 -16.40 -40.50 21.77
C ARG A 416 -15.89 -39.14 21.28
N PHE A 417 -15.01 -39.12 20.27
CA PHE A 417 -14.56 -37.89 19.63
C PHE A 417 -15.52 -37.43 18.53
N ASP A 418 -16.74 -37.09 18.92
CA ASP A 418 -17.82 -36.67 18.01
C ASP A 418 -18.59 -35.44 18.52
N GLY A 419 -19.56 -34.98 17.73
CA GLY A 419 -20.49 -33.88 18.02
C GLY A 419 -19.87 -32.62 18.63
N TYR A 420 -20.55 -32.09 19.64
CA TYR A 420 -20.17 -30.90 20.39
C TYR A 420 -18.82 -31.01 21.08
N LEU A 421 -18.47 -32.17 21.64
CA LEU A 421 -17.18 -32.39 22.31
C LEU A 421 -16.02 -32.21 21.33
N LYS A 422 -16.12 -32.80 20.13
CA LYS A 422 -15.16 -32.61 19.05
C LYS A 422 -15.04 -31.14 18.65
N LYS A 423 -16.14 -30.38 18.57
CA LYS A 423 -16.11 -28.95 18.24
C LYS A 423 -15.44 -28.12 19.35
N ALA A 424 -15.72 -28.42 20.62
CA ALA A 424 -15.08 -27.77 21.77
C ALA A 424 -13.56 -28.05 21.80
N LEU A 425 -13.14 -29.29 21.58
CA LEU A 425 -11.73 -29.66 21.51
C LEU A 425 -11.03 -29.06 20.28
N ASN A 426 -11.71 -28.96 19.13
CA ASN A 426 -11.16 -28.25 17.97
C ASN A 426 -10.96 -26.75 18.23
N MET A 427 -11.83 -26.12 19.03
CA MET A 427 -11.60 -24.76 19.50
C MET A 427 -10.36 -24.69 20.40
N ALA A 428 -10.17 -25.66 21.30
CA ALA A 428 -8.97 -25.76 22.11
C ALA A 428 -7.70 -25.87 21.26
N LEU A 429 -7.67 -26.82 20.31
CA LEU A 429 -6.58 -27.02 19.36
C LEU A 429 -6.25 -25.73 18.62
N TRP A 430 -7.26 -25.04 18.08
CA TRP A 430 -7.07 -23.77 17.38
C TRP A 430 -6.48 -22.68 18.29
N THR A 431 -6.84 -22.64 19.56
CA THR A 431 -6.23 -21.65 20.48
C THR A 431 -4.77 -21.92 20.78
N ILE A 432 -4.34 -23.18 20.72
CA ILE A 432 -2.94 -23.59 20.92
C ILE A 432 -2.15 -23.39 19.62
N GLU A 433 -2.74 -23.76 18.48
CA GLU A 433 -2.24 -23.48 17.12
C GLU A 433 -1.92 -21.99 16.96
N PHE A 434 -2.85 -21.12 17.38
CA PHE A 434 -2.65 -19.68 17.29
C PHE A 434 -1.46 -19.18 18.13
N ASP A 435 -1.22 -19.77 19.29
CA ASP A 435 -0.05 -19.41 20.10
C ASP A 435 1.24 -20.00 19.51
N ALA A 436 1.22 -21.23 18.98
CA ALA A 436 2.31 -21.82 18.20
C ALA A 436 2.69 -20.94 17.00
N LYS A 437 1.69 -20.44 16.27
CA LYS A 437 1.89 -19.55 15.14
C LYS A 437 2.49 -18.20 15.55
N LYS A 438 2.08 -17.63 16.69
CA LYS A 438 2.73 -16.41 17.23
C LYS A 438 4.19 -16.67 17.56
N ILE A 439 4.52 -17.80 18.16
CA ILE A 439 5.90 -18.17 18.46
C ILE A 439 6.70 -18.29 17.16
N ALA A 440 6.15 -18.96 16.14
CA ALA A 440 6.78 -19.08 14.84
C ALA A 440 7.00 -17.74 14.14
N ILE A 441 6.03 -16.81 14.23
CA ILE A 441 6.13 -15.45 13.66
C ILE A 441 7.16 -14.61 14.41
N ASN A 442 7.21 -14.73 15.75
CA ASN A 442 8.11 -13.93 16.59
C ASN A 442 9.53 -14.50 16.65
N ALA A 443 9.74 -15.76 16.25
CA ALA A 443 11.05 -16.36 16.12
C ALA A 443 11.81 -15.66 14.99
N LYS A 444 12.86 -14.93 15.34
CA LYS A 444 13.70 -14.23 14.35
C LYS A 444 14.49 -15.28 13.55
N PRO A 445 14.25 -15.42 12.25
CA PRO A 445 15.08 -16.30 11.43
C PRO A 445 16.48 -15.76 11.28
N GLU A 446 17.40 -16.68 11.09
CA GLU A 446 18.67 -16.36 10.47
C GLU A 446 18.43 -16.02 9.00
N VAL A 447 18.95 -14.87 8.58
CA VAL A 447 18.86 -14.40 7.20
C VAL A 447 20.03 -14.97 6.41
N SER A 448 19.74 -15.59 5.27
CA SER A 448 20.76 -15.93 4.27
C SER A 448 20.48 -15.18 2.97
N VAL A 449 21.52 -14.65 2.36
CA VAL A 449 21.46 -13.76 1.21
C VAL A 449 22.20 -14.41 0.06
N GLU A 450 21.45 -14.71 -1.00
CA GLU A 450 22.05 -15.12 -2.25
C GLU A 450 22.57 -13.88 -2.98
N LEU A 451 23.89 -13.80 -3.18
CA LEU A 451 24.53 -12.71 -3.92
C LEU A 451 24.54 -13.02 -5.41
N ARG A 452 24.40 -11.97 -6.23
CA ARG A 452 24.69 -12.08 -7.66
C ARG A 452 26.19 -12.29 -7.88
N GLU A 453 26.53 -13.14 -8.83
CA GLU A 453 27.91 -13.31 -9.25
C GLU A 453 28.42 -12.06 -9.97
N TYR A 454 29.54 -11.51 -9.48
CA TYR A 454 30.14 -10.29 -10.06
C TYR A 454 30.60 -10.47 -11.51
N MET A 455 31.01 -11.70 -11.90
CA MET A 455 31.58 -11.96 -13.22
C MET A 455 30.51 -12.01 -14.34
N THR A 456 29.23 -11.96 -14.01
CA THR A 456 28.17 -12.00 -15.03
C THR A 456 27.94 -10.60 -15.62
N PHE A 457 27.69 -10.56 -16.94
CA PHE A 457 27.40 -9.32 -17.65
C PHE A 457 26.19 -8.57 -17.05
N GLU A 458 25.15 -9.31 -16.63
CA GLU A 458 23.96 -8.71 -16.02
C GLU A 458 24.30 -7.97 -14.72
N THR A 459 25.10 -8.56 -13.85
CA THR A 459 25.52 -7.93 -12.59
C THR A 459 26.38 -6.70 -12.84
N GLN A 460 27.36 -6.79 -13.74
CA GLN A 460 28.23 -5.67 -14.09
C GLN A 460 27.43 -4.51 -14.68
N LYS A 461 26.53 -4.80 -15.62
CA LYS A 461 25.64 -3.79 -16.21
C LYS A 461 24.74 -3.14 -15.16
N ARG A 462 24.16 -3.91 -14.24
CA ARG A 462 23.30 -3.40 -13.17
C ARG A 462 24.06 -2.48 -12.21
N ILE A 463 25.28 -2.86 -11.83
CA ILE A 463 26.17 -2.02 -11.00
C ILE A 463 26.55 -0.75 -11.76
N GLN A 464 26.94 -0.89 -13.02
CA GLN A 464 27.29 0.23 -13.88
C GLN A 464 26.13 1.23 -13.99
N ASP A 465 24.92 0.77 -14.31
CA ASP A 465 23.74 1.62 -14.46
C ASP A 465 23.38 2.31 -13.13
N HIS A 466 23.51 1.60 -12.01
CA HIS A 466 23.30 2.19 -10.68
C HIS A 466 24.34 3.29 -10.37
N LEU A 467 25.62 3.03 -10.61
CA LEU A 467 26.70 4.00 -10.41
C LEU A 467 26.56 5.21 -11.34
N LYS A 468 26.19 5.01 -12.62
CA LYS A 468 25.86 6.09 -13.55
C LYS A 468 24.70 6.93 -13.03
N MET A 469 23.66 6.30 -12.48
CA MET A 469 22.51 6.99 -11.92
C MET A 469 22.88 7.82 -10.67
N LEU A 470 23.76 7.32 -9.80
CA LEU A 470 24.28 8.08 -8.66
C LEU A 470 25.10 9.30 -9.12
N GLN A 471 26.06 9.10 -10.03
CA GLN A 471 26.84 10.19 -10.60
C GLN A 471 25.96 11.22 -11.32
N PHE A 472 24.94 10.77 -12.04
CA PHE A 472 24.00 11.66 -12.70
C PHE A 472 23.19 12.50 -11.69
N LYS A 473 22.76 11.91 -10.57
CA LYS A 473 22.09 12.66 -9.48
C LYS A 473 23.00 13.71 -8.85
N GLU A 474 24.28 13.40 -8.66
CA GLU A 474 25.27 14.36 -8.17
C GLU A 474 25.42 15.53 -9.16
N LEU A 475 25.56 15.24 -10.45
CA LEU A 475 25.63 16.27 -11.50
C LEU A 475 24.36 17.13 -11.57
N MET A 476 23.18 16.52 -11.41
CA MET A 476 21.91 17.25 -11.37
C MET A 476 21.84 18.18 -10.17
N THR A 477 22.34 17.72 -9.01
CA THR A 477 22.41 18.53 -7.79
C THR A 477 23.39 19.69 -7.97
N ASP A 478 24.59 19.42 -8.51
CA ASP A 478 25.59 20.44 -8.82
C ASP A 478 25.05 21.49 -9.81
N PHE A 479 24.39 21.04 -10.88
CA PHE A 479 23.74 21.95 -11.84
C PHE A 479 22.71 22.86 -11.15
N ARG A 480 21.81 22.28 -10.34
CA ARG A 480 20.78 23.04 -9.61
C ARG A 480 21.39 24.08 -8.67
N GLU A 481 22.38 23.67 -7.87
CA GLU A 481 22.95 24.50 -6.81
C GLU A 481 24.00 25.50 -7.30
N ASN A 482 24.86 25.13 -8.25
CA ASN A 482 25.99 25.95 -8.66
C ASN A 482 25.76 26.70 -9.98
N GLN A 483 24.92 26.21 -10.87
CA GLN A 483 24.66 26.88 -12.16
C GLN A 483 23.32 27.58 -12.17
N LEU A 484 22.25 26.84 -11.84
CA LEU A 484 20.89 27.37 -11.91
C LEU A 484 20.64 28.40 -10.81
N ARG A 485 20.99 28.09 -9.55
CA ARG A 485 20.85 29.01 -8.41
C ARG A 485 21.54 30.34 -8.70
N ARG A 486 22.85 30.31 -8.96
CA ARG A 486 23.65 31.53 -9.17
C ARG A 486 23.12 32.48 -10.23
N ARG A 487 22.46 31.95 -11.27
CA ARG A 487 21.94 32.76 -12.39
C ARG A 487 20.48 33.18 -12.21
N MET A 488 19.72 32.45 -11.39
CA MET A 488 18.26 32.59 -11.31
C MET A 488 17.79 33.08 -9.94
N GLU A 489 18.65 33.00 -8.93
CA GLU A 489 18.43 33.54 -7.59
C GLU A 489 18.17 35.04 -7.67
N GLY A 490 17.04 35.48 -7.10
CA GLY A 490 16.59 36.87 -7.14
C GLY A 490 15.76 37.26 -8.37
N LEU A 491 15.67 36.40 -9.40
CA LEU A 491 14.83 36.67 -10.59
C LEU A 491 13.38 36.21 -10.44
N PHE A 492 13.03 35.62 -9.29
CA PHE A 492 11.70 35.11 -9.04
C PHE A 492 11.28 35.21 -7.57
N SER A 493 9.96 35.17 -7.39
CA SER A 493 9.30 35.14 -6.09
C SER A 493 8.10 34.21 -6.11
N VAL A 494 7.72 33.73 -4.93
CA VAL A 494 6.63 32.76 -4.74
C VAL A 494 5.79 33.21 -3.54
N ASP A 495 4.47 33.11 -3.64
CA ASP A 495 3.54 33.38 -2.55
C ASP A 495 2.48 32.25 -2.52
N LEU A 496 2.51 31.47 -1.45
CA LEU A 496 1.72 30.24 -1.34
C LEU A 496 0.28 30.52 -0.90
N ASP A 497 0.04 31.60 -0.17
CA ASP A 497 -1.20 31.86 0.56
C ASP A 497 -1.72 33.30 0.40
N GLY A 498 -1.05 34.12 -0.41
CA GLY A 498 -1.38 35.53 -0.63
C GLY A 498 -0.91 36.44 0.52
N LYS A 499 -0.11 35.91 1.46
CA LYS A 499 0.32 36.61 2.67
C LYS A 499 1.84 36.57 2.83
N ASN A 500 2.47 35.46 2.48
CA ASN A 500 3.88 35.22 2.74
C ASN A 500 4.65 35.05 1.42
N GLN A 501 5.33 36.13 1.01
CA GLN A 501 6.18 36.09 -0.18
C GLN A 501 7.59 35.59 0.16
N LEU A 502 8.00 34.51 -0.52
CA LEU A 502 9.37 34.03 -0.58
C LEU A 502 10.10 34.72 -1.73
N ASN A 503 11.30 35.23 -1.46
CA ASN A 503 12.17 35.92 -2.42
C ASN A 503 13.60 35.39 -2.33
N GLY A 504 14.40 35.57 -3.40
CA GLY A 504 15.84 35.29 -3.38
C GLY A 504 16.17 33.84 -3.00
N THR A 505 17.08 33.66 -2.06
CA THR A 505 17.54 32.35 -1.57
C THR A 505 16.38 31.51 -1.03
N ASN A 506 15.50 32.09 -0.21
CA ASN A 506 14.37 31.37 0.40
C ASN A 506 13.39 30.81 -0.64
N ALA A 507 13.17 31.55 -1.74
CA ALA A 507 12.32 31.08 -2.83
C ALA A 507 12.96 29.90 -3.58
N PHE A 508 14.29 29.91 -3.72
CA PHE A 508 15.05 28.87 -4.41
C PHE A 508 15.24 27.62 -3.55
N ASP A 509 15.47 27.79 -2.25
CA ASP A 509 15.47 26.67 -1.30
C ASP A 509 14.11 25.98 -1.31
N TRP A 510 13.02 26.75 -1.23
CA TRP A 510 11.67 26.19 -1.36
C TRP A 510 11.49 25.45 -2.68
N LEU A 511 12.00 25.98 -3.80
CA LEU A 511 11.87 25.39 -5.13
C LEU A 511 12.60 24.03 -5.23
N LEU A 512 13.75 23.89 -4.58
CA LEU A 512 14.60 22.70 -4.63
C LEU A 512 14.37 21.70 -3.49
N GLU A 513 13.65 22.09 -2.44
CA GLU A 513 13.27 21.20 -1.34
C GLU A 513 12.47 20.00 -1.90
N ASN A 514 12.90 18.78 -1.57
CA ASN A 514 12.27 17.54 -2.02
C ASN A 514 11.07 17.15 -1.17
#